data_AF-R9HFW2-F1
#
_entry.id   AF-R9HFW2-F1
#
_cell.length_a   1.000
_cell.length_b   1.000
_cell.length_c   1.000
_cell.angle_alpha   90.00
_cell.angle_beta   90.00
_cell.angle_gamma   90.00
#
_symmetry.space_group_name_H-M   'P 1'
#
loop_
_entity.id
_entity.type
_entity.pdbx_description
1 polymer ?
#
loop_
_entity_poly.entity_id
_entity_poly.type
_entity_poly.pdbx_seq_one_letter_code
_entity_poly.pdbx_strand_id
1 'polypeptide(L)'
;MKKQPLEFANIVLFSLPDFTFLQGTISDQTGAFNIKSNETKGVLPISSVGYSTILLPCTSSNMGTIQLYSDAQLLYSRPYYAQLRSNVMYINRYTYEGGNPFLLPSLSHNITLGTTYKWVYLSAGYQYVKDAIISFSGAYSEDDPTIALINMINAPDYDKIFASLVLSPTMGLWSPQNKRIVCNKKLSLTAKGFNLPLWNNWTWLAPFISVLAVLPFP
;
A
#
# COMPACT_ATOMS: atom_id res chain seq x y z
N MET A 1 23.58 4.79 13.10
CA MET A 1 22.21 5.33 12.92
C MET A 1 21.79 6.00 14.21
N LYS A 2 21.40 7.27 14.16
CA LYS A 2 21.04 8.09 15.34
C LYS A 2 19.60 7.74 15.73
N LYS A 3 19.36 7.22 16.93
CA LYS A 3 18.01 6.90 17.43
C LYS A 3 17.27 8.23 17.64
N GLN A 4 16.20 8.47 16.88
CA GLN A 4 15.35 9.65 17.06
C GLN A 4 14.19 9.32 18.01
N PRO A 5 13.87 10.20 18.96
CA PRO A 5 12.71 10.03 19.83
C PRO A 5 11.42 10.14 19.00
N LEU A 6 10.43 9.30 19.33
CA LEU A 6 9.13 9.29 18.64
C LEU A 6 8.10 10.02 19.50
N GLU A 7 7.63 11.16 18.99
CA GLU A 7 6.56 11.95 19.60
C GLU A 7 5.17 11.41 19.25
N PHE A 8 4.20 11.66 20.12
CA PHE A 8 2.78 11.34 19.93
C PHE A 8 2.47 9.85 19.67
N ALA A 9 3.33 8.94 20.14
CA ALA A 9 3.03 7.52 20.16
C ALA A 9 1.93 7.24 21.19
N ASN A 10 0.94 6.43 20.81
CA ASN A 10 -0.12 6.00 21.70
C ASN A 10 0.34 4.81 22.52
N ILE A 11 0.34 4.96 23.84
CA ILE A 11 0.73 3.94 24.81
C ILE A 11 -0.48 3.61 25.67
N VAL A 12 -0.92 2.36 25.64
CA VAL A 12 -2.08 1.91 26.41
C VAL A 12 -1.69 0.78 27.34
N LEU A 13 -2.10 0.85 28.60
CA LEU A 13 -1.91 -0.17 29.60
C LEU A 13 -3.18 -1.00 29.77
N PHE A 14 -3.02 -2.32 29.63
CA PHE A 14 -4.06 -3.32 29.89
C PHE A 14 -3.69 -4.18 31.10
N SER A 15 -4.67 -4.56 31.91
CA SER A 15 -4.50 -5.55 32.97
C SER A 15 -4.44 -6.98 32.41
N LEU A 16 -3.79 -7.91 33.11
CA LEU A 16 -3.89 -9.34 32.82
C LEU A 16 -4.59 -10.07 33.98
N PRO A 17 -5.40 -11.10 33.72
CA PRO A 17 -5.56 -11.81 32.44
C PRO A 17 -6.61 -11.22 31.48
N ASP A 18 -7.48 -10.33 31.95
CA ASP A 18 -8.71 -9.97 31.23
C ASP A 18 -8.53 -8.89 30.13
N PHE A 19 -7.30 -8.40 29.90
CA PHE A 19 -7.00 -7.32 28.94
C PHE A 19 -7.94 -6.10 29.10
N THR A 20 -8.30 -5.75 30.34
CA THR A 20 -9.15 -4.58 30.60
C THR A 20 -8.32 -3.32 30.51
N PHE A 21 -8.87 -2.30 29.85
CA PHE A 21 -8.21 -1.00 29.72
C PHE A 21 -8.07 -0.37 31.11
N LEU A 22 -6.82 -0.09 31.52
CA LEU A 22 -6.54 0.59 32.77
C LEU A 22 -6.30 2.07 32.52
N GLN A 23 -5.35 2.38 31.65
CA GLN A 23 -4.91 3.76 31.42
C GLN A 23 -4.18 3.88 30.08
N GLY A 24 -4.37 5.00 29.38
CA GLY A 24 -3.60 5.35 28.19
C GLY A 24 -2.85 6.66 28.41
N THR A 25 -1.69 6.79 27.80
CA THR A 25 -0.94 8.04 27.71
C THR A 25 -0.35 8.18 26.30
N ILE A 26 0.05 9.39 25.95
CA ILE A 26 0.77 9.68 24.70
C ILE A 26 2.21 10.05 25.04
N SER A 27 3.16 9.74 24.14
CA SER A 27 4.53 10.22 24.31
C SER A 27 4.63 11.72 24.07
N ASP A 28 5.43 12.39 24.88
CA ASP A 28 5.74 13.82 24.73
C ASP A 28 6.64 14.08 23.51
N GLN A 29 6.93 15.36 23.22
CA GLN A 29 7.87 15.79 22.17
C GLN A 29 9.28 15.21 22.32
N THR A 30 9.64 14.75 23.53
CA THR A 30 10.92 14.09 23.83
C THR A 30 10.84 12.55 23.72
N GLY A 31 9.67 12.00 23.40
CA GLY A 31 9.40 10.56 23.34
C GLY A 31 9.25 9.88 24.69
N ALA A 32 9.23 10.63 25.79
CA ALA A 32 9.02 10.11 27.13
C ALA A 32 7.52 9.91 27.42
N PHE A 33 7.21 8.94 28.28
CA PHE A 33 5.85 8.70 28.75
C PHE A 33 5.85 8.29 30.23
N ASN A 34 4.77 8.60 30.94
CA ASN A 34 4.58 8.21 32.34
C ASN A 34 3.16 7.69 32.56
N ILE A 35 3.05 6.49 33.13
CA ILE A 35 1.78 5.84 33.47
C ILE A 35 1.84 5.43 34.92
N LYS A 36 0.84 5.85 35.70
CA LYS A 36 0.71 5.49 37.10
C LYS A 36 -0.22 4.27 37.21
N SER A 37 0.37 3.09 37.39
CA SER A 37 -0.41 1.86 37.59
C SER A 37 -0.34 1.39 39.04
N ASN A 38 -1.47 0.93 39.56
CA ASN A 38 -1.55 0.21 40.84
C ASN A 38 -1.44 -1.33 40.64
N GLU A 39 -1.49 -1.79 39.39
CA GLU A 39 -1.46 -3.21 39.03
C GLU A 39 -0.03 -3.71 38.77
N THR A 40 0.27 -4.91 39.27
CA THR A 40 1.61 -5.53 39.20
C THR A 40 1.84 -6.33 37.91
N LYS A 41 0.78 -6.63 37.16
CA LYS A 41 0.84 -7.38 35.90
C LYS A 41 -0.05 -6.72 34.84
N GLY A 42 0.55 -6.33 33.73
CA GLY A 42 -0.16 -5.73 32.61
C GLY A 42 0.61 -5.85 31.30
N VAL A 43 -0.06 -5.54 30.19
CA VAL A 43 0.55 -5.45 28.86
C VAL A 43 0.43 -4.02 28.37
N LEU A 44 1.49 -3.57 27.72
CA LEU A 44 1.65 -2.22 27.18
C LEU A 44 1.80 -2.27 25.66
N PRO A 45 0.70 -2.26 24.89
CA PRO A 45 0.73 -1.90 23.48
C PRO A 45 1.20 -0.47 23.29
N ILE A 46 2.22 -0.32 22.45
CA ILE A 46 2.69 0.97 21.97
C ILE A 46 2.48 0.98 20.46
N SER A 47 1.71 1.95 19.99
CA SER A 47 1.37 2.12 18.57
C SER A 47 1.65 3.55 18.14
N SER A 48 2.17 3.74 16.94
CA SER A 48 2.34 5.06 16.34
C SER A 48 2.05 4.99 14.85
N VAL A 49 1.64 6.12 14.27
CA VAL A 49 1.31 6.20 12.85
C VAL A 49 2.58 5.92 12.03
N GLY A 50 2.53 4.92 11.15
CA GLY A 50 3.67 4.52 10.31
C GLY A 50 4.67 3.58 10.98
N TYR A 51 4.34 3.05 12.16
CA TYR A 51 5.17 2.11 12.91
C TYR A 51 4.38 0.85 13.30
N SER A 52 5.08 -0.27 13.44
CA SER A 52 4.47 -1.52 13.89
C SER A 52 4.18 -1.49 15.39
N THR A 53 2.96 -1.89 15.77
CA THR A 53 2.55 -1.95 17.18
C THR A 53 3.30 -3.07 17.90
N ILE A 54 3.95 -2.74 19.03
CA ILE A 54 4.65 -3.71 19.86
C ILE A 54 3.89 -3.87 21.18
N LEU A 55 3.71 -5.12 21.61
CA LEU A 55 3.11 -5.49 22.90
C LEU A 55 4.21 -5.85 23.89
N LEU A 56 4.37 -5.06 24.96
CA LEU A 56 5.39 -5.32 25.99
C LEU A 56 4.75 -5.68 27.32
N PRO A 57 5.19 -6.76 27.99
CA PRO A 57 4.74 -7.05 29.35
C PRO A 57 5.36 -6.06 30.35
N CYS A 58 4.55 -5.58 31.30
CA CYS A 58 5.01 -4.74 32.40
C CYS A 58 5.65 -5.60 33.49
N THR A 59 6.98 -5.78 33.43
CA THR A 59 7.74 -6.56 34.42
C THR A 59 8.50 -5.68 35.44
N SER A 60 8.79 -4.42 35.08
CA SER A 60 9.57 -3.48 35.90
C SER A 60 9.01 -2.05 35.81
N SER A 61 9.30 -1.23 36.83
CA SER A 61 8.89 0.18 36.89
C SER A 61 9.55 1.06 35.82
N ASN A 62 10.71 0.63 35.30
CA ASN A 62 11.39 1.27 34.18
C ASN A 62 11.55 0.26 33.04
N MET A 63 10.95 0.55 31.89
CA MET A 63 11.03 -0.27 30.67
C MET A 63 12.22 0.08 29.77
N GLY A 64 12.99 1.12 30.11
CA GLY A 64 14.12 1.57 29.30
C GLY A 64 13.69 2.14 27.95
N THR A 65 14.58 2.05 26.96
CA THR A 65 14.34 2.59 25.61
C THR A 65 13.64 1.56 24.72
N ILE A 66 12.38 1.83 24.39
CA ILE A 66 11.58 1.03 23.47
C ILE A 66 11.80 1.54 22.05
N GLN A 67 12.11 0.64 21.12
CA GLN A 67 12.31 0.97 19.71
C GLN A 67 11.16 0.40 18.90
N LEU A 68 10.46 1.28 18.18
CA LEU A 68 9.44 0.91 17.21
C LEU A 68 10.08 0.80 15.83
N TYR A 69 9.58 -0.13 15.01
CA TYR A 69 10.02 -0.31 13.64
C TYR A 69 9.03 0.35 12.69
N SER A 70 9.52 1.05 11.67
CA SER A 70 8.64 1.64 10.66
C SER A 70 7.91 0.53 9.90
N ASP A 71 6.59 0.64 9.81
CA ASP A 71 5.74 -0.27 9.06
C ASP A 71 5.55 0.27 7.64
N ALA A 72 6.64 0.27 6.87
CA ALA A 72 6.59 0.55 5.44
C ALA A 72 6.34 -0.76 4.70
N GLN A 73 5.19 -0.87 4.01
CA GLN A 73 4.88 -2.06 3.23
C GLN A 73 5.78 -2.12 1.99
N LEU A 74 6.85 -2.89 2.09
CA LEU A 74 7.71 -3.26 0.97
C LEU A 74 7.20 -4.59 0.40
N LEU A 75 6.74 -4.53 -0.84
CA LEU A 75 6.28 -5.69 -1.59
C LEU A 75 7.37 -6.12 -2.57
N TYR A 76 7.80 -7.37 -2.44
CA TYR A 76 8.77 -8.01 -3.32
C TYR A 76 8.06 -9.04 -4.20
N SER A 77 8.05 -8.80 -5.51
CA SER A 77 7.38 -9.66 -6.49
C SER A 77 8.39 -10.39 -7.36
N ARG A 78 8.38 -11.73 -7.31
CA ARG A 78 9.23 -12.58 -8.13
C ARG A 78 8.59 -12.85 -9.49
N PRO A 79 9.36 -12.87 -10.59
CA PRO A 79 8.84 -13.27 -11.88
C PRO A 79 8.38 -14.73 -11.83
N TYR A 80 7.26 -15.03 -12.49
CA TYR A 80 6.80 -16.42 -12.61
C TYR A 80 7.61 -17.15 -13.69
N TYR A 81 7.74 -18.47 -13.56
CA TYR A 81 8.55 -19.29 -14.47
C TYR A 81 8.23 -19.08 -15.95
N ALA A 82 6.94 -18.91 -16.30
CA ALA A 82 6.55 -18.65 -17.67
C ALA A 82 7.05 -17.30 -18.23
N GLN A 83 7.38 -16.30 -17.38
CA GLN A 83 8.04 -15.05 -17.81
C GLN A 83 9.52 -15.26 -18.08
N LEU A 84 10.16 -16.22 -17.40
CA LEU A 84 11.60 -16.49 -17.50
C LEU A 84 11.96 -17.47 -18.61
N ARG A 85 10.97 -17.94 -19.39
CA ARG A 85 11.22 -18.88 -20.49
C ARG A 85 12.06 -18.20 -21.56
N SER A 86 12.97 -18.96 -22.17
CA SER A 86 13.72 -18.52 -23.35
C SER A 86 13.01 -18.85 -24.67
N ASN A 87 11.86 -19.53 -24.62
CA ASN A 87 11.15 -19.95 -25.82
C ASN A 87 10.29 -18.82 -26.39
N VAL A 88 10.18 -18.79 -27.71
CA VAL A 88 9.23 -17.96 -28.44
C VAL A 88 8.11 -18.86 -28.94
N MET A 89 6.89 -18.56 -28.54
CA MET A 89 5.68 -19.28 -28.89
C MET A 89 4.88 -18.49 -29.91
N TYR A 90 4.32 -19.19 -30.90
CA TYR A 90 3.39 -18.61 -31.83
C TYR A 90 2.01 -18.46 -31.18
N ILE A 91 1.46 -17.24 -31.15
CA ILE A 91 0.07 -16.99 -30.72
C ILE A 91 -0.84 -16.93 -31.95
N ASN A 92 -0.54 -16.02 -32.87
CA ASN A 92 -1.31 -15.81 -34.08
C ASN A 92 -0.41 -15.27 -35.20
N ARG A 93 -0.96 -15.15 -36.42
CA ARG A 93 -0.17 -14.80 -37.62
C ARG A 93 0.49 -13.42 -37.56
N TYR A 94 0.08 -12.58 -36.62
CA TYR A 94 0.57 -11.23 -36.41
C TYR A 94 1.37 -11.10 -35.11
N THR A 95 1.37 -12.11 -34.23
CA THR A 95 2.00 -12.00 -32.90
C THR A 95 2.67 -13.29 -32.44
N TYR A 96 3.92 -13.17 -32.02
CA TYR A 96 4.65 -14.15 -31.22
C TYR A 96 4.76 -13.67 -29.77
N GLU A 97 4.84 -14.60 -28.81
CA GLU A 97 5.10 -14.30 -27.41
C GLU A 97 6.37 -15.02 -26.94
N GLY A 98 7.28 -14.26 -26.34
CA GLY A 98 8.50 -14.78 -25.75
C GLY A 98 8.62 -14.39 -24.27
N GLY A 99 9.24 -15.26 -23.49
CA GLY A 99 9.72 -14.88 -22.16
C GLY A 99 11.08 -14.18 -22.21
N ASN A 100 11.57 -13.76 -21.06
CA ASN A 100 12.87 -13.12 -20.88
C ASN A 100 13.57 -13.71 -19.64
N PRO A 101 14.63 -14.52 -19.82
CA PRO A 101 15.39 -15.10 -18.70
C PRO A 101 16.11 -14.07 -17.82
N PHE A 102 16.30 -12.83 -18.29
CA PHE A 102 17.02 -11.77 -17.59
C PHE A 102 16.11 -10.86 -16.77
N LEU A 103 14.85 -11.25 -16.54
CA LEU A 103 13.93 -10.45 -15.73
C LEU A 103 14.42 -10.35 -14.30
N LEU A 104 14.45 -9.12 -13.80
CA LEU A 104 14.72 -8.82 -12.42
C LEU A 104 13.41 -8.85 -11.60
N PRO A 105 13.50 -9.21 -10.31
CA PRO A 105 12.36 -9.10 -9.41
C PRO A 105 11.94 -7.64 -9.23
N SER A 106 10.63 -7.40 -9.15
CA SER A 106 10.08 -6.05 -8.97
C SER A 106 9.93 -5.70 -7.49
N LEU A 107 10.32 -4.48 -7.15
CA LEU A 107 10.27 -3.93 -5.79
C LEU A 107 9.25 -2.79 -5.73
N SER A 108 8.28 -2.89 -4.82
CA SER A 108 7.23 -1.89 -4.64
C SER A 108 7.21 -1.36 -3.21
N HIS A 109 7.38 -0.05 -3.05
CA HIS A 109 7.19 0.64 -1.77
C HIS A 109 5.81 1.28 -1.76
N ASN A 110 4.95 0.89 -0.82
CA ASN A 110 3.61 1.41 -0.71
C ASN A 110 3.43 2.15 0.62
N ILE A 111 3.00 3.41 0.54
CA ILE A 111 2.66 4.23 1.70
C ILE A 111 1.22 4.68 1.53
N THR A 112 0.37 4.40 2.50
CA THR A 112 -1.05 4.77 2.47
C THR A 112 -1.47 5.46 3.75
N LEU A 113 -2.09 6.62 3.61
CA LEU A 113 -2.68 7.41 4.69
C LEU A 113 -4.19 7.36 4.54
N GLY A 114 -4.90 6.86 5.54
CA GLY A 114 -6.36 6.83 5.59
C GLY A 114 -6.87 7.55 6.82
N THR A 115 -7.88 8.41 6.65
CA THR A 115 -8.59 9.07 7.74
C THR A 115 -10.09 8.89 7.57
N THR A 116 -10.74 8.48 8.65
CA THR A 116 -12.19 8.32 8.71
C THR A 116 -12.76 9.34 9.70
N TYR A 117 -13.72 10.14 9.29
CA TYR A 117 -14.45 11.04 10.18
C TYR A 117 -15.95 10.99 9.89
N LYS A 118 -16.73 10.54 10.88
CA LYS A 118 -18.17 10.29 10.75
C LYS A 118 -18.47 9.42 9.52
N TRP A 119 -19.24 9.95 8.57
CA TRP A 119 -19.64 9.29 7.33
C TRP A 119 -18.68 9.57 6.16
N VAL A 120 -17.54 10.20 6.40
CA VAL A 120 -16.54 10.54 5.38
C VAL A 120 -15.29 9.70 5.61
N TYR A 121 -14.86 8.99 4.56
CA TYR A 121 -13.58 8.31 4.52
C TYR A 121 -12.73 8.90 3.41
N LEU A 122 -11.52 9.32 3.77
CA LEU A 122 -10.53 9.85 2.86
C LEU A 122 -9.29 8.98 2.94
N SER A 123 -8.77 8.53 1.80
CA SER A 123 -7.48 7.86 1.73
C SER A 123 -6.63 8.45 0.62
N ALA A 124 -5.33 8.54 0.88
CA ALA A 124 -4.31 8.92 -0.07
C ALA A 124 -3.18 7.91 0.02
N GLY A 125 -2.57 7.56 -1.12
CA GLY A 125 -1.48 6.62 -1.16
C GLY A 125 -0.47 6.96 -2.25
N TYR A 126 0.77 6.63 -1.96
CA TYR A 126 1.92 6.78 -2.84
C TYR A 126 2.60 5.41 -2.98
N GLN A 127 2.83 5.00 -4.22
CA GLN A 127 3.50 3.76 -4.53
C GLN A 127 4.66 4.03 -5.51
N TYR A 128 5.87 3.69 -5.07
CA TYR A 128 7.06 3.69 -5.92
C TYR A 128 7.37 2.26 -6.36
N VAL A 129 7.37 2.01 -7.67
CA VAL A 129 7.65 0.69 -8.23
C VAL A 129 8.94 0.73 -9.04
N LYS A 130 9.89 -0.11 -8.64
CA LYS A 130 11.17 -0.32 -9.30
C LYS A 130 11.15 -1.61 -10.11
N ASP A 131 11.79 -1.59 -11.29
CA ASP A 131 11.98 -2.73 -12.19
C ASP A 131 10.66 -3.48 -12.50
N ALA A 132 9.62 -2.73 -12.84
CA ALA A 132 8.28 -3.32 -13.03
C ALA A 132 8.25 -4.25 -14.24
N ILE A 133 7.79 -5.48 -14.06
CA ILE A 133 7.67 -6.41 -15.19
C ILE A 133 6.42 -6.02 -16.01
N ILE A 134 6.63 -5.59 -17.25
CA ILE A 134 5.56 -5.23 -18.18
C ILE A 134 5.67 -6.05 -19.47
N SER A 135 4.52 -6.28 -20.11
CA SER A 135 4.49 -6.79 -21.48
C SER A 135 4.79 -5.64 -22.44
N PHE A 136 5.86 -5.79 -23.21
CA PHE A 136 6.23 -4.89 -24.28
C PHE A 136 5.99 -5.59 -25.62
N SER A 137 5.54 -4.82 -26.61
CA SER A 137 5.32 -5.30 -27.97
C SER A 137 6.23 -4.53 -28.91
N GLY A 138 7.16 -5.25 -29.54
CA GLY A 138 8.05 -4.73 -30.57
C GLY A 138 7.88 -5.49 -31.88
N ALA A 139 8.62 -5.13 -32.92
CA ALA A 139 8.72 -5.95 -34.12
C ALA A 139 9.53 -7.23 -33.83
N TYR A 140 9.12 -8.37 -34.39
CA TYR A 140 9.85 -9.63 -34.23
C TYR A 140 11.20 -9.63 -34.95
N SER A 141 11.28 -8.97 -36.10
CA SER A 141 12.51 -8.82 -36.89
C SER A 141 12.51 -7.46 -37.58
N GLU A 142 13.70 -6.87 -37.78
CA GLU A 142 13.83 -5.58 -38.47
C GLU A 142 13.44 -5.69 -39.97
N ASP A 143 13.56 -6.88 -40.55
CA ASP A 143 13.25 -7.16 -41.96
C ASP A 143 11.74 -7.35 -42.25
N ASP A 144 10.93 -7.74 -41.25
CA ASP A 144 9.47 -7.88 -41.37
C ASP A 144 8.76 -7.23 -40.18
N PRO A 145 8.45 -5.92 -40.29
CA PRO A 145 7.78 -5.17 -39.23
C PRO A 145 6.29 -5.52 -39.09
N THR A 146 5.74 -6.42 -39.92
CA THR A 146 4.31 -6.80 -39.90
C THR A 146 3.97 -7.71 -38.73
N ILE A 147 4.98 -8.38 -38.15
CA ILE A 147 4.81 -9.35 -37.07
C ILE A 147 5.33 -8.77 -35.76
N ALA A 148 4.47 -8.74 -34.74
CA ALA A 148 4.80 -8.27 -33.41
C ALA A 148 5.36 -9.39 -32.54
N LEU A 149 6.40 -9.09 -31.76
CA LEU A 149 6.90 -9.92 -30.66
C LEU A 149 6.48 -9.28 -29.35
N ILE A 150 5.68 -10.00 -28.58
CA ILE A 150 5.34 -9.67 -27.21
C ILE A 150 6.41 -10.30 -26.32
N ASN A 151 7.16 -9.48 -25.60
CA ASN A 151 8.13 -9.94 -24.62
C ASN A 151 7.87 -9.27 -23.26
N MET A 152 8.42 -9.88 -22.21
CA MET A 152 8.39 -9.27 -20.89
C MET A 152 9.70 -8.56 -20.63
N ILE A 153 9.61 -7.28 -20.25
CA ILE A 153 10.77 -6.45 -19.93
C ILE A 153 10.57 -5.79 -18.57
N ASN A 154 11.68 -5.46 -17.91
CA ASN A 154 11.64 -4.56 -16.77
C ASN A 154 11.47 -3.13 -17.29
N ALA A 155 10.32 -2.54 -17.02
CA ALA A 155 10.07 -1.13 -17.22
C ALA A 155 10.89 -0.28 -16.24
N PRO A 156 11.24 0.96 -16.64
CA PRO A 156 11.84 1.93 -15.75
C PRO A 156 10.90 2.29 -14.61
N ASP A 157 11.53 2.78 -13.56
CA ASP A 157 10.88 3.13 -12.31
C ASP A 157 9.76 4.15 -12.52
N TYR A 158 8.65 3.97 -11.80
CA TYR A 158 7.52 4.87 -11.89
C TYR A 158 6.84 5.13 -10.56
N ASP A 159 6.22 6.32 -10.50
CA ASP A 159 5.42 6.78 -9.38
C ASP A 159 3.93 6.56 -9.67
N LYS A 160 3.22 6.04 -8.66
CA LYS A 160 1.76 5.99 -8.62
C LYS A 160 1.28 6.79 -7.42
N ILE A 161 0.36 7.70 -7.66
CA ILE A 161 -0.34 8.46 -6.63
C ILE A 161 -1.82 8.13 -6.77
N PHE A 162 -2.46 7.74 -5.68
CA PHE A 162 -3.89 7.51 -5.66
C PHE A 162 -4.53 8.22 -4.47
N ALA A 163 -5.74 8.72 -4.68
CA ALA A 163 -6.56 9.31 -3.63
C ALA A 163 -7.99 8.80 -3.81
N SER A 164 -8.65 8.45 -2.71
CA SER A 164 -10.07 8.11 -2.74
C SER A 164 -10.84 8.80 -1.63
N LEU A 165 -12.07 9.16 -1.98
CA LEU A 165 -13.06 9.78 -1.10
C LEU A 165 -14.32 8.93 -1.12
N VAL A 166 -14.75 8.47 0.04
CA VAL A 166 -16.00 7.73 0.22
C VAL A 166 -16.89 8.52 1.16
N LEU A 167 -18.12 8.76 0.73
CA LEU A 167 -19.16 9.45 1.49
C LEU A 167 -20.29 8.45 1.75
N SER A 168 -20.65 8.21 3.01
CA SER A 168 -21.69 7.25 3.41
C SER A 168 -22.61 7.82 4.51
N PRO A 169 -23.35 8.92 4.27
CA PRO A 169 -24.22 9.50 5.30
C PRO A 169 -25.33 8.53 5.69
N THR A 170 -25.63 8.46 6.98
CA THR A 170 -26.78 7.69 7.51
C THR A 170 -27.93 8.64 7.79
N MET A 171 -28.99 8.56 6.97
CA MET A 171 -30.26 9.27 7.16
C MET A 171 -31.33 8.25 7.57
N GLY A 172 -31.41 7.93 8.87
CA GLY A 172 -32.41 6.99 9.40
C GLY A 172 -32.28 5.58 8.81
N LEU A 173 -33.29 5.11 8.08
CA LEU A 173 -33.30 3.80 7.38
C LEU A 173 -32.47 3.79 6.08
N TRP A 174 -31.88 4.92 5.68
CA TRP A 174 -31.19 5.09 4.40
C TRP A 174 -29.71 5.39 4.60
N SER A 175 -28.84 4.68 3.89
CA SER A 175 -27.39 4.90 3.89
C SER A 175 -26.83 4.96 2.46
N PRO A 176 -27.04 6.07 1.71
CA PRO A 176 -26.47 6.19 0.37
C PRO A 176 -24.94 6.19 0.46
N GLN A 177 -24.29 5.32 -0.32
CA GLN A 177 -22.83 5.28 -0.44
C GLN A 177 -22.39 5.87 -1.77
N ASN A 178 -21.46 6.82 -1.72
CA ASN A 178 -20.82 7.42 -2.87
C ASN A 178 -19.30 7.25 -2.74
N LYS A 179 -18.70 6.45 -3.62
CA LYS A 179 -17.25 6.22 -3.68
C LYS A 179 -16.66 6.90 -4.91
N ARG A 180 -15.66 7.76 -4.70
CA ARG A 180 -14.88 8.41 -5.75
C ARG A 180 -13.41 8.05 -5.57
N ILE A 181 -12.76 7.62 -6.64
CA ILE A 181 -11.35 7.23 -6.65
C ILE A 181 -10.67 7.99 -7.79
N VAL A 182 -9.56 8.64 -7.49
CA VAL A 182 -8.66 9.28 -8.45
C VAL A 182 -7.32 8.56 -8.37
N CYS A 183 -6.83 8.09 -9.51
CA CYS A 183 -5.51 7.47 -9.62
C CYS A 183 -4.73 8.19 -10.71
N ASN A 184 -3.48 8.52 -10.41
CA ASN A 184 -2.53 9.04 -11.37
C ASN A 184 -1.28 8.16 -11.38
N LYS A 185 -0.84 7.76 -12.57
CA LYS A 185 0.36 6.96 -12.80
C LYS A 185 1.23 7.72 -13.80
N LYS A 186 2.46 8.05 -13.42
CA LYS A 186 3.42 8.71 -14.31
C LYS A 186 4.51 7.73 -14.70
N LEU A 187 4.44 7.19 -15.91
CA LEU A 187 5.40 6.22 -16.48
C LEU A 187 6.16 6.88 -17.64
N SER A 188 7.49 6.96 -17.54
CA SER A 188 8.36 7.46 -18.61
C SER A 188 9.21 6.32 -19.16
N LEU A 189 8.85 5.82 -20.33
CA LEU A 189 9.56 4.73 -21.01
C LEU A 189 10.39 5.32 -22.15
N THR A 190 11.71 5.29 -22.02
CA THR A 190 12.62 5.68 -23.11
C THR A 190 12.90 4.46 -23.99
N ALA A 191 12.11 4.30 -25.06
CA ALA A 191 12.46 3.39 -26.15
C ALA A 191 13.45 4.10 -27.09
N LYS A 192 14.47 3.38 -27.62
CA LYS A 192 15.53 3.88 -28.51
C LYS A 192 14.99 4.89 -29.55
N GLY A 193 15.10 6.19 -29.27
CA GLY A 193 14.77 7.27 -30.20
C GLY A 193 13.40 7.95 -30.06
N PHE A 194 12.53 7.54 -29.14
CA PHE A 194 11.25 8.23 -28.88
C PHE A 194 10.99 8.35 -27.37
N ASN A 195 11.12 9.57 -26.83
CA ASN A 195 10.62 9.93 -25.50
C ASN A 195 9.10 10.12 -25.60
N LEU A 196 8.33 9.03 -25.50
CA LEU A 196 6.88 9.12 -25.33
C LEU A 196 6.56 9.00 -23.84
N PRO A 197 5.95 10.01 -23.19
CA PRO A 197 5.29 9.80 -21.92
C PRO A 197 4.12 8.83 -22.16
N LEU A 198 4.33 7.55 -21.85
CA LEU A 198 3.33 6.52 -21.99
C LEU A 198 2.34 6.65 -20.82
N TRP A 199 1.33 7.48 -21.07
CA TRP A 199 0.16 7.81 -20.25
C TRP A 199 0.34 8.87 -19.17
N ASN A 200 -0.42 9.96 -19.34
CA ASN A 200 -0.83 10.90 -18.31
C ASN A 200 -2.36 10.94 -18.30
N ASN A 201 -3.02 9.81 -18.01
CA ASN A 201 -4.48 9.73 -17.97
C ASN A 201 -4.98 9.76 -16.53
N TRP A 202 -5.69 10.83 -16.19
CA TRP A 202 -6.55 10.89 -15.00
C TRP A 202 -7.77 10.00 -15.28
N THR A 203 -7.77 8.77 -14.76
CA THR A 203 -8.94 7.89 -14.90
C THR A 203 -9.88 8.13 -13.72
N TRP A 204 -11.05 8.70 -14.01
CA TRP A 204 -12.18 8.69 -13.09
C TRP A 204 -12.88 7.34 -13.23
N LEU A 205 -12.86 6.51 -12.19
CA LEU A 205 -13.80 5.40 -12.12
C LEU A 205 -15.18 5.98 -11.77
N ALA A 206 -16.16 5.79 -12.66
CA ALA A 206 -17.52 6.27 -12.47
C ALA A 206 -18.10 5.78 -11.13
N PRO A 207 -18.91 6.60 -10.43
CA PRO A 207 -19.47 6.22 -9.14
C PRO A 207 -20.47 5.07 -9.31
N PHE A 208 -20.25 3.96 -8.61
CA PHE A 208 -21.32 3.02 -8.30
C PHE A 208 -22.09 3.59 -7.10
N ILE A 209 -23.35 3.95 -7.31
CA ILE A 209 -24.30 4.23 -6.24
C ILE A 209 -24.97 2.88 -5.91
N SER A 210 -24.60 2.27 -4.80
CA SER A 210 -25.37 1.15 -4.23
C SER A 210 -26.31 1.70 -3.16
N VAL A 211 -27.60 1.38 -3.27
CA VAL A 211 -28.60 1.67 -2.25
C VAL A 211 -28.87 0.35 -1.53
N LEU A 212 -28.45 0.27 -0.26
CA LEU A 212 -28.80 -0.86 0.61
C LEU A 212 -29.99 -0.43 1.46
N ALA A 213 -31.19 -0.88 1.12
CA ALA A 213 -32.35 -0.76 1.98
C ALA A 213 -32.37 -1.96 2.94
N VAL A 214 -32.12 -1.73 4.23
CA VAL A 214 -32.39 -2.75 5.26
C VAL A 214 -33.87 -2.66 5.58
N LEU A 215 -34.67 -3.56 5.00
CA LEU A 215 -36.07 -3.72 5.39
C LEU A 215 -36.11 -4.27 6.83
N PRO A 216 -36.91 -3.68 7.74
CA PRO A 216 -37.21 -4.33 9.00
C PRO A 216 -37.98 -5.62 8.70
N PHE A 217 -37.40 -6.77 9.04
CA PHE A 217 -38.14 -8.03 9.03
C PHE A 217 -39.25 -7.96 10.08
N PRO A 218 -40.49 -8.40 9.75
CA PRO A 218 -41.60 -8.46 10.70
C PRO A 218 -41.40 -9.51 11.79
#